data_AF-X8J8W9-F1
#
_entry.id   AF-X8J8W9-F1
#
_cell.length_a   1.000
_cell.length_b   1.000
_cell.length_c   1.000
_cell.angle_alpha   90.00
_cell.angle_beta   90.00
_cell.angle_gamma   90.00
#
_symmetry.space_group_name_H-M   'P 1'
#
loop_
_entity.id
_entity.type
_entity.pdbx_description
1 polymer ?
#
loop_
_entity_poly.entity_id
_entity_poly.type
_entity_poly.pdbx_seq_one_letter_code
_entity_poly.pdbx_strand_id
1 'polypeptide(L)'
;MPAVNKAFACLVFRFTVSAVSDPDKPWDFFPFDNSRFSGASLSADDLAQWPNQVEQALDWIARCQAHIASMGSQKPKGWEGIQKKVLNVVEGRESWEWLVSHTFGAPNGLYDKLKDLMRDHRCDGYSAYQRAREDQMSRQRDKFREWQVTDITKLDNYWPSAQEGLTRALCGDGLGSGSPPVSWFPTVRALVARIFEPTARSLSKRVQGLKTLEEGLEVALKAATEDPTKESLRKVTVSYAKLLTKQRGLGITGQAEEIGPWRTKVDNLMKSLGRETQGGQTVRRKGAHPKARLVSEADLDAAWVGYQEVLWVPSISPRDAEQHNDPVDGDELMDAPAIALNNAFPRDMGVEKWKKLSAEDIEKALGVPDSGLPGSALGPDGKPALKFSWSQWVAILEMADRSFTRDGQVGTPALLADEVGFGKTGQVIGFLQLLWHLKVMQDSNPAWPNTDGSEVAMKWPPLFGQFILYLPQWLTHSLLPTYPVRNA
;
A
#
# COMPACT_ATOMS: atom_id res chain seq x y z
N MET A 1 12.50 -15.05 -15.67
CA MET A 1 11.08 -15.17 -15.25
C MET A 1 10.98 -15.39 -13.74
N PRO A 2 10.87 -14.33 -12.92
CA PRO A 2 10.77 -14.44 -11.45
C PRO A 2 9.53 -15.18 -10.95
N ALA A 3 8.41 -15.14 -11.68
CA ALA A 3 7.16 -15.82 -11.34
C ALA A 3 7.27 -17.36 -11.42
N VAL A 4 8.00 -17.86 -12.43
CA VAL A 4 8.27 -19.27 -12.65
C VAL A 4 9.06 -19.88 -11.47
N ASN A 5 10.10 -19.19 -11.01
CA ASN A 5 10.86 -19.57 -9.81
C ASN A 5 10.01 -19.60 -8.53
N LYS A 6 8.95 -18.78 -8.44
CA LYS A 6 8.04 -18.73 -7.28
C LYS A 6 7.00 -19.85 -7.29
N ALA A 7 6.45 -20.22 -8.44
CA ALA A 7 5.44 -21.27 -8.61
C ALA A 7 6.00 -22.70 -8.41
N PHE A 8 7.27 -22.92 -8.76
CA PHE A 8 7.95 -24.21 -8.55
C PHE A 8 8.00 -24.65 -7.08
N ALA A 9 7.75 -23.76 -6.11
CA ALA A 9 7.69 -24.11 -4.68
C ALA A 9 6.60 -25.16 -4.36
N CYS A 10 5.48 -25.17 -5.08
CA CYS A 10 4.46 -26.22 -4.96
C CYS A 10 4.99 -27.59 -5.39
N LEU A 11 5.74 -27.62 -6.49
CA LEU A 11 6.39 -28.84 -6.98
C LEU A 11 7.43 -29.31 -5.97
N VAL A 12 8.23 -28.41 -5.39
CA VAL A 12 9.18 -28.77 -4.34
C VAL A 12 8.51 -29.27 -3.07
N PHE A 13 7.38 -28.70 -2.65
CA PHE A 13 6.62 -29.23 -1.53
C PHE A 13 6.14 -30.66 -1.81
N ARG A 14 5.57 -30.92 -3.00
CA ARG A 14 5.18 -32.27 -3.47
C ARG A 14 6.33 -33.27 -3.45
N PHE A 15 7.53 -32.85 -3.84
CA PHE A 15 8.70 -33.73 -3.90
C PHE A 15 9.44 -33.89 -2.56
N THR A 16 9.30 -32.93 -1.63
CA THR A 16 10.00 -32.97 -0.32
C THR A 16 9.13 -33.48 0.82
N VAL A 17 7.81 -33.27 0.74
CA VAL A 17 6.84 -33.76 1.71
C VAL A 17 5.98 -34.76 0.97
N SER A 18 5.97 -36.02 1.41
CA SER A 18 5.08 -37.08 0.92
C SER A 18 3.60 -36.80 1.26
N ALA A 19 3.14 -35.57 1.05
CA ALA A 19 1.78 -35.14 1.30
C ALA A 19 0.90 -35.77 0.23
N VAL A 20 0.29 -36.87 0.66
CA VAL A 20 -0.92 -37.55 0.18
C VAL A 20 -1.71 -36.71 -0.82
N SER A 21 -1.39 -36.84 -2.11
CA SER A 21 -2.32 -36.52 -3.19
C SER A 21 -3.10 -37.79 -3.53
N ASP A 22 -4.38 -37.64 -3.87
CA ASP A 22 -5.11 -38.67 -4.59
C ASP A 22 -4.28 -39.08 -5.83
N PRO A 23 -3.85 -40.35 -5.96
CA PRO A 23 -3.06 -40.82 -7.10
C PRO A 23 -3.75 -40.60 -8.45
N ASP A 24 -5.08 -40.50 -8.43
CA ASP A 24 -5.90 -40.46 -9.63
C ASP A 24 -6.16 -39.02 -10.13
N LYS A 25 -5.91 -37.99 -9.30
CA LYS A 25 -6.05 -36.56 -9.64
C LYS A 25 -4.95 -35.67 -9.04
N PRO A 26 -3.66 -35.93 -9.35
CA PRO A 26 -2.55 -35.20 -8.75
C PRO A 26 -2.37 -33.76 -9.29
N TRP A 27 -3.26 -33.31 -10.19
CA TRP A 27 -3.14 -32.07 -10.94
C TRP A 27 -4.11 -30.97 -10.51
N ASP A 28 -5.15 -31.32 -9.75
CA ASP A 28 -6.10 -30.36 -9.16
C ASP A 28 -5.40 -29.28 -8.33
N PHE A 29 -4.16 -29.52 -7.87
CA PHE A 29 -3.39 -28.65 -6.97
C PHE A 29 -2.81 -27.38 -7.59
N PHE A 30 -2.64 -27.32 -8.91
CA PHE A 30 -2.45 -26.06 -9.61
C PHE A 30 -3.72 -25.86 -10.43
N PRO A 31 -4.55 -24.89 -10.10
CA PRO A 31 -5.91 -24.77 -10.62
C PRO A 31 -5.84 -24.19 -12.04
N PHE A 32 -5.26 -24.94 -12.96
CA PHE A 32 -5.27 -24.62 -14.37
C PHE A 32 -6.65 -24.93 -14.98
N ASP A 33 -7.44 -25.76 -14.34
CA ASP A 33 -8.78 -26.20 -14.73
C ASP A 33 -9.92 -25.41 -14.08
N ASN A 34 -9.63 -24.64 -13.03
CA ASN A 34 -10.64 -23.93 -12.27
C ASN A 34 -10.83 -22.51 -12.82
N SER A 35 -12.02 -22.24 -13.34
CA SER A 35 -12.43 -20.92 -13.87
C SER A 35 -12.29 -19.77 -12.86
N ARG A 36 -12.15 -20.07 -11.56
CA ARG A 36 -11.86 -19.08 -10.50
C ARG A 36 -10.44 -18.55 -10.55
N PHE A 37 -9.50 -19.32 -11.08
CA PHE A 37 -8.08 -18.98 -11.17
C PHE A 37 -7.69 -18.43 -12.54
N SER A 38 -8.47 -18.72 -13.59
CA SER A 38 -8.41 -18.07 -14.90
C SER A 38 -9.01 -16.66 -14.91
N GLY A 39 -9.03 -15.96 -13.76
CA GLY A 39 -9.52 -14.58 -13.66
C GLY A 39 -8.62 -13.55 -14.35
N ALA A 40 -7.51 -13.98 -14.96
CA ALA A 40 -6.82 -13.21 -15.98
C ALA A 40 -7.55 -13.46 -17.31
N SER A 41 -7.91 -12.40 -18.01
CA SER A 41 -8.54 -12.43 -19.33
C SER A 41 -7.62 -13.12 -20.35
N LEU A 42 -7.56 -14.45 -20.33
CA LEU A 42 -6.81 -15.24 -21.32
C LEU A 42 -7.35 -14.91 -22.70
N SER A 43 -6.46 -14.78 -23.68
CA SER A 43 -6.89 -14.58 -25.07
C SER A 43 -7.61 -15.84 -25.57
N ALA A 44 -8.43 -15.70 -26.61
CA ALA A 44 -9.09 -16.85 -27.23
C ALA A 44 -8.07 -17.90 -27.72
N ASP A 45 -6.90 -17.46 -28.18
CA ASP A 45 -5.81 -18.31 -28.62
C ASP A 45 -5.15 -19.06 -27.46
N ASP A 46 -4.96 -18.40 -26.31
CA ASP A 46 -4.41 -19.04 -25.11
C ASP A 46 -5.39 -20.07 -24.54
N LEU A 47 -6.69 -19.78 -24.55
CA LEU A 47 -7.73 -20.72 -24.15
C LEU A 47 -7.78 -21.96 -25.06
N ALA A 48 -7.56 -21.79 -26.36
CA ALA A 48 -7.51 -22.89 -27.30
C ALA A 48 -6.26 -23.77 -27.12
N GLN A 49 -5.12 -23.18 -26.77
CA GLN A 49 -3.88 -23.90 -26.51
C GLN A 49 -3.85 -24.55 -25.12
N TRP A 50 -4.67 -24.07 -24.19
CA TRP A 50 -4.68 -24.46 -22.79
C TRP A 50 -4.68 -25.97 -22.53
N PRO A 51 -5.58 -26.78 -23.13
CA PRO A 51 -5.64 -28.22 -22.85
C PRO A 51 -4.34 -28.94 -23.23
N ASN A 52 -3.75 -28.55 -24.38
CA ASN A 52 -2.50 -29.13 -24.86
C ASN A 52 -1.32 -28.75 -23.94
N GLN A 53 -1.28 -27.51 -23.48
CA GLN A 53 -0.25 -27.03 -22.56
C GLN A 53 -0.34 -27.75 -21.22
N VAL A 54 -1.55 -27.99 -20.71
CA VAL A 54 -1.78 -28.81 -19.52
C VAL A 54 -1.21 -30.21 -19.73
N GLU A 55 -1.64 -30.94 -20.76
CA GLU A 55 -1.19 -32.31 -21.01
C GLU A 55 0.34 -32.44 -21.08
N GLN A 56 1.01 -31.55 -21.81
CA GLN A 56 2.46 -31.53 -21.93
C GLN A 56 3.16 -31.21 -20.59
N ALA A 57 2.60 -30.31 -19.79
CA ALA A 57 3.12 -30.01 -18.46
C ALA A 57 2.95 -31.20 -17.49
N LEU A 58 1.86 -31.96 -17.61
CA LEU A 58 1.64 -33.16 -16.81
C LEU A 58 2.69 -34.24 -17.14
N ASP A 59 2.94 -34.46 -18.42
CA ASP A 59 3.97 -35.39 -18.89
C ASP A 59 5.37 -34.99 -18.39
N TRP A 60 5.71 -33.70 -18.45
CA TRP A 60 6.97 -33.20 -17.89
C TRP A 60 7.12 -33.47 -16.38
N ILE A 61 6.05 -33.29 -15.60
CA ILE A 61 6.08 -33.57 -14.16
C ILE A 61 6.24 -35.08 -13.89
N ALA A 62 5.59 -35.93 -14.69
CA ALA A 62 5.77 -37.38 -14.60
C ALA A 62 7.23 -37.77 -14.88
N ARG A 63 7.87 -37.14 -15.88
CA ARG A 63 9.31 -37.30 -16.15
C ARG A 63 10.18 -36.83 -14.97
N CYS A 64 9.83 -35.71 -14.33
CA CYS A 64 10.51 -35.25 -13.11
C CYS A 64 10.39 -36.26 -11.96
N GLN A 65 9.22 -36.87 -11.76
CA GLN A 65 9.00 -37.93 -10.76
C GLN A 65 9.86 -39.15 -11.04
N ALA A 66 9.89 -39.63 -12.29
CA ALA A 66 10.71 -40.75 -12.70
C ALA A 66 12.21 -40.46 -12.49
N HIS A 67 12.64 -39.24 -12.83
CA HIS A 67 14.02 -38.81 -12.59
C HIS A 67 14.38 -38.81 -11.10
N ILE A 68 13.49 -38.30 -10.23
CA ILE A 68 13.68 -38.35 -8.77
C ILE A 68 13.74 -39.78 -8.23
N ALA A 69 12.89 -40.67 -8.73
CA ALA A 69 12.92 -42.08 -8.35
C ALA A 69 14.26 -42.73 -8.74
N SER A 70 14.78 -42.42 -9.92
CA SER A 70 16.06 -42.95 -10.43
C SER A 70 17.28 -42.55 -9.58
N MET A 71 17.22 -41.41 -8.87
CA MET A 71 18.31 -40.92 -8.04
C MET A 71 18.51 -41.68 -6.71
N GLY A 72 17.59 -42.56 -6.30
CA GLY A 72 17.77 -43.43 -5.12
C GLY A 72 18.14 -42.68 -3.83
N SER A 73 19.32 -42.96 -3.28
CA SER A 73 19.86 -42.31 -2.06
C SER A 73 20.43 -40.91 -2.29
N GLN A 74 20.64 -40.51 -3.55
CA GLN A 74 21.16 -39.19 -3.95
C GLN A 74 20.06 -38.14 -4.17
N LYS A 75 18.83 -38.43 -3.73
CA LYS A 75 17.69 -37.53 -3.90
C LYS A 75 18.01 -36.12 -3.41
N PRO A 76 17.72 -35.09 -4.23
CA PRO A 76 17.97 -33.71 -3.85
C PRO A 76 17.15 -33.35 -2.61
N LYS A 77 17.81 -32.70 -1.65
CA LYS A 77 17.15 -32.14 -0.47
C LYS A 77 16.96 -30.64 -0.67
N GLY A 78 15.78 -30.16 -0.30
CA GLY A 78 15.45 -28.74 -0.36
C GLY A 78 15.28 -28.18 -1.77
N TRP A 79 14.86 -26.92 -1.82
CA TRP A 79 14.51 -26.18 -3.04
C TRP A 79 15.65 -26.14 -4.07
N GLU A 80 16.83 -25.67 -3.67
CA GLU A 80 17.95 -25.46 -4.59
C GLU A 80 18.44 -26.77 -5.21
N GLY A 81 18.40 -27.86 -4.42
CA GLY A 81 18.72 -29.19 -4.89
C GLY A 81 17.75 -29.67 -5.96
N ILE A 82 16.45 -29.52 -5.73
CA ILE A 82 15.41 -29.97 -6.68
C ILE A 82 15.42 -29.09 -7.94
N GLN A 83 15.55 -27.78 -7.79
CA GLN A 83 15.64 -26.87 -8.93
C GLN A 83 16.84 -27.21 -9.81
N LYS A 84 18.04 -27.32 -9.22
CA LYS A 84 19.27 -27.56 -9.98
C LYS A 84 19.36 -28.97 -10.57
N LYS A 85 18.90 -29.99 -9.85
CA LYS A 85 19.11 -31.40 -10.23
C LYS A 85 17.92 -32.06 -10.93
N VAL A 86 16.73 -31.45 -10.89
CA VAL A 86 15.51 -32.02 -11.48
C VAL A 86 14.90 -31.04 -12.46
N LEU A 87 14.42 -29.89 -11.95
CA LEU A 87 13.58 -28.98 -12.74
C LEU A 87 14.35 -28.33 -13.90
N ASN A 88 15.65 -28.09 -13.73
CA ASN A 88 16.51 -27.53 -14.77
C ASN A 88 17.15 -28.58 -15.70
N VAL A 89 16.98 -29.87 -15.42
CA VAL A 89 17.67 -30.97 -16.14
C VAL A 89 16.68 -31.81 -16.95
N VAL A 90 15.44 -31.94 -16.49
CA VAL A 90 14.39 -32.68 -17.20
C VAL A 90 13.79 -31.82 -18.32
N GLU A 91 13.90 -32.28 -19.56
CA GLU A 91 13.38 -31.62 -20.76
C GLU A 91 11.84 -31.59 -20.78
N GLY A 92 11.24 -30.54 -21.35
CA GLY A 92 9.78 -30.38 -21.47
C GLY A 92 9.15 -29.38 -20.49
N ARG A 93 9.95 -28.53 -19.86
CA ARG A 93 9.46 -27.56 -18.85
C ARG A 93 8.63 -26.42 -19.45
N GLU A 94 8.70 -26.22 -20.76
CA GLU A 94 8.20 -25.04 -21.46
C GLU A 94 6.69 -24.85 -21.25
N SER A 95 5.92 -25.92 -21.36
CA SER A 95 4.46 -25.90 -21.19
C SER A 95 4.07 -25.57 -19.74
N TRP A 96 4.85 -26.03 -18.77
CA TRP A 96 4.68 -25.67 -17.37
C TRP A 96 4.98 -24.18 -17.12
N GLU A 97 6.10 -23.67 -17.66
CA GLU A 97 6.46 -22.25 -17.57
C GLU A 97 5.40 -21.36 -18.23
N TRP A 98 4.87 -21.80 -19.37
CA TRP A 98 3.77 -21.14 -20.07
C TRP A 98 2.53 -21.04 -19.19
N LEU A 99 2.04 -22.16 -18.63
CA LEU A 99 0.85 -22.17 -17.76
C LEU A 99 1.02 -21.26 -16.53
N VAL A 100 2.19 -21.33 -15.88
CA VAL A 100 2.52 -20.51 -14.72
C VAL A 100 2.55 -19.02 -15.07
N SER A 101 3.12 -18.65 -16.22
CA SER A 101 3.16 -17.25 -16.64
C SER A 101 1.77 -16.67 -16.92
N HIS A 102 0.84 -17.48 -17.44
CA HIS A 102 -0.51 -17.05 -17.79
C HIS A 102 -1.52 -17.13 -16.63
N THR A 103 -1.15 -17.72 -15.48
CA THR A 103 -2.02 -17.79 -14.28
C THR A 103 -1.40 -17.12 -13.06
N PHE A 104 -0.20 -17.55 -12.68
CA PHE A 104 0.47 -17.07 -11.49
C PHE A 104 1.16 -15.73 -11.73
N GLY A 105 1.91 -15.62 -12.84
CA GLY A 105 2.72 -14.44 -13.16
C GLY A 105 2.00 -13.34 -13.93
N ALA A 106 0.76 -13.56 -14.38
CA ALA A 106 -0.01 -12.57 -15.11
C ALA A 106 -0.37 -11.38 -14.21
N PRO A 107 -0.48 -10.15 -14.75
CA PRO A 107 -0.99 -9.00 -13.99
C PRO A 107 -2.38 -9.30 -13.40
N ASN A 108 -2.59 -9.02 -12.11
CA ASN A 108 -3.81 -9.40 -11.38
C ASN A 108 -4.07 -10.92 -11.34
N GLY A 109 -3.04 -11.73 -11.62
CA GLY A 109 -3.07 -13.17 -11.55
C GLY A 109 -3.03 -13.69 -10.12
N LEU A 110 -2.78 -15.00 -9.97
CA LEU A 110 -2.81 -15.66 -8.67
C LEU A 110 -1.76 -15.09 -7.69
N TYR A 111 -0.59 -14.65 -8.17
CA TYR A 111 0.42 -14.05 -7.30
C TYR A 111 -0.07 -12.77 -6.60
N ASP A 112 -0.70 -11.86 -7.34
CA ASP A 112 -1.20 -10.59 -6.79
C ASP A 112 -2.41 -10.85 -5.88
N LYS A 113 -3.33 -11.73 -6.30
CA LYS A 113 -4.45 -12.16 -5.45
C LYS A 113 -3.98 -12.79 -4.14
N LEU A 114 -2.93 -13.62 -4.17
CA LEU A 114 -2.36 -14.20 -2.96
C LEU A 114 -1.73 -13.13 -2.06
N LYS A 115 -1.05 -12.12 -2.62
CA LYS A 115 -0.53 -11.00 -1.82
C LYS A 115 -1.66 -10.26 -1.08
N ASP A 116 -2.75 -9.97 -1.78
CA ASP A 116 -3.90 -9.28 -1.19
C ASP A 116 -4.57 -10.14 -0.11
N LEU A 117 -4.82 -11.42 -0.40
CA LEU A 117 -5.37 -12.35 0.59
C LEU A 117 -4.45 -12.52 1.81
N MET A 118 -3.13 -12.59 1.60
CA MET A 118 -2.17 -12.64 2.70
C MET A 118 -2.25 -11.38 3.58
N ARG A 119 -2.48 -10.20 2.99
CA ARG A 119 -2.67 -8.95 3.74
C ARG A 119 -3.98 -8.99 4.52
N ASP A 120 -5.08 -9.41 3.91
CA ASP A 120 -6.40 -9.52 4.56
C ASP A 120 -6.37 -10.47 5.74
N HIS A 121 -5.62 -11.57 5.63
CA HIS A 121 -5.44 -12.56 6.68
C HIS A 121 -4.23 -12.30 7.59
N ARG A 122 -3.58 -11.13 7.48
CA ARG A 122 -2.42 -10.71 8.30
C ARG A 122 -1.28 -11.73 8.35
N CYS A 123 -0.99 -12.33 7.20
CA CYS A 123 0.03 -13.36 6.97
C CYS A 123 1.13 -12.89 6.00
N ASP A 124 1.18 -11.60 5.67
CA ASP A 124 2.24 -10.99 4.87
C ASP A 124 3.42 -10.49 5.74
N GLY A 125 4.52 -10.12 5.07
CA GLY A 125 5.74 -9.68 5.75
C GLY A 125 5.59 -8.42 6.60
N TYR A 126 4.74 -7.46 6.22
CA TYR A 126 4.48 -6.26 7.01
C TYR A 126 3.63 -6.58 8.24
N SER A 127 2.59 -7.40 8.08
CA SER A 127 1.80 -7.89 9.21
C SER A 127 2.65 -8.66 10.23
N ALA A 128 3.59 -9.47 9.75
CA ALA A 128 4.56 -10.16 10.60
C ALA A 128 5.44 -9.18 11.38
N TYR A 129 5.97 -8.15 10.71
CA TYR A 129 6.74 -7.09 11.36
C TYR A 129 5.92 -6.34 12.42
N GLN A 130 4.69 -5.92 12.09
CA GLN A 130 3.82 -5.20 13.03
C GLN A 130 3.52 -6.04 14.28
N ARG A 131 3.19 -7.32 14.11
CA ARG A 131 2.95 -8.24 15.25
C ARG A 131 4.19 -8.44 16.10
N ALA A 132 5.35 -8.69 15.49
CA ALA A 132 6.61 -8.86 16.21
C ALA A 132 7.00 -7.58 16.97
N ARG A 133 6.78 -6.42 16.35
CA ARG A 133 7.01 -5.11 16.96
C ARG A 133 6.12 -4.89 18.18
N GLU A 134 4.81 -5.12 18.05
CA GLU A 134 3.86 -4.98 19.16
C GLU A 134 4.22 -5.88 20.35
N ASP A 135 4.54 -7.15 20.10
CA ASP A 135 4.97 -8.09 21.13
C ASP A 135 6.26 -7.61 21.83
N GLN A 136 7.28 -7.21 21.08
CA GLN A 136 8.54 -6.73 21.66
C GLN A 136 8.39 -5.40 22.40
N MET A 137 7.61 -4.44 21.88
CA MET A 137 7.30 -3.20 22.56
C MET A 137 6.59 -3.46 23.90
N SER A 138 5.65 -4.40 23.93
CA SER A 138 4.94 -4.75 25.17
C SER A 138 5.86 -5.29 26.26
N ARG A 139 6.90 -6.05 25.86
CA ARG A 139 7.89 -6.67 26.75
C ARG A 139 8.98 -5.69 27.21
N GLN A 140 9.46 -4.83 26.31
CA GLN A 140 10.64 -4.00 26.55
C GLN A 140 10.30 -2.55 26.94
N ARG A 141 9.09 -2.06 26.62
CA ARG A 141 8.60 -0.69 26.89
C ARG A 141 9.66 0.37 26.55
N ASP A 142 10.17 1.10 27.53
CA ASP A 142 11.10 2.24 27.35
C ASP A 142 12.48 1.83 26.82
N LYS A 143 12.84 0.54 26.96
CA LYS A 143 14.08 -0.03 26.43
C LYS A 143 13.96 -0.50 24.99
N PHE A 144 12.75 -0.50 24.43
CA PHE A 144 12.52 -0.92 23.06
C PHE A 144 13.40 -0.14 22.07
N ARG A 145 13.90 -0.88 21.09
CA ARG A 145 14.67 -0.37 19.96
C ARG A 145 14.13 -1.05 18.71
N GLU A 146 13.79 -0.26 17.70
CA GLU A 146 13.11 -0.80 16.52
C GLU A 146 14.01 -1.83 15.80
N TRP A 147 15.33 -1.62 15.79
CA TRP A 147 16.27 -2.58 15.18
C TRP A 147 16.34 -3.95 15.88
N GLN A 148 15.80 -4.07 17.11
CA GLN A 148 15.74 -5.33 17.86
C GLN A 148 14.56 -6.21 17.46
N VAL A 149 13.66 -5.73 16.59
CA VAL A 149 12.56 -6.52 16.05
C VAL A 149 13.11 -7.67 15.19
N THR A 150 12.95 -8.89 15.70
CA THR A 150 13.45 -10.15 15.11
C THR A 150 12.29 -11.10 14.79
N ASP A 151 12.60 -12.28 14.25
CA ASP A 151 11.64 -13.35 13.94
C ASP A 151 10.54 -12.99 12.94
N ILE A 152 10.76 -11.92 12.16
CA ILE A 152 9.86 -11.51 11.09
C ILE A 152 9.98 -12.38 9.83
N THR A 153 11.04 -13.17 9.69
CA THR A 153 11.29 -13.99 8.49
C THR A 153 10.72 -15.41 8.56
N LYS A 154 10.14 -15.82 9.69
CA LYS A 154 9.60 -17.16 9.90
C LYS A 154 8.09 -17.16 9.65
N LEU A 155 7.66 -17.56 8.46
CA LEU A 155 6.23 -17.66 8.11
C LEU A 155 5.43 -18.47 9.15
N ASP A 156 6.01 -19.55 9.67
CA ASP A 156 5.33 -20.50 10.56
C ASP A 156 4.87 -19.90 11.89
N ASN A 157 5.41 -18.74 12.29
CA ASN A 157 4.91 -17.99 13.44
C ASN A 157 3.54 -17.35 13.18
N TYR A 158 3.17 -17.17 11.91
CA TYR A 158 1.99 -16.43 11.47
C TYR A 158 0.99 -17.32 10.71
N TRP A 159 1.49 -18.33 9.99
CA TRP A 159 0.69 -19.27 9.19
C TRP A 159 -0.48 -19.93 9.95
N PRO A 160 -0.33 -20.45 11.18
CA PRO A 160 -1.43 -21.14 11.88
C PRO A 160 -2.68 -20.28 12.04
N SER A 161 -2.52 -18.96 12.20
CA SER A 161 -3.64 -18.01 12.34
C SER A 161 -4.34 -17.69 11.01
N ALA A 162 -3.68 -17.92 9.88
CA ALA A 162 -4.16 -17.55 8.56
C ALA A 162 -4.55 -18.75 7.68
N GLN A 163 -4.10 -19.96 8.03
CA GLN A 163 -4.22 -21.15 7.19
C GLN A 163 -5.66 -21.45 6.76
N GLU A 164 -6.62 -21.34 7.68
CA GLU A 164 -8.02 -21.67 7.40
C GLU A 164 -8.67 -20.60 6.52
N GLY A 165 -8.47 -19.32 6.85
CA GLY A 165 -8.99 -18.20 6.06
C GLY A 165 -8.45 -18.16 4.64
N LEU A 166 -7.12 -18.26 4.50
CA LEU A 166 -6.45 -18.27 3.19
C LEU A 166 -6.85 -19.47 2.34
N THR A 167 -6.88 -20.67 2.92
CA THR A 167 -7.26 -21.88 2.17
C THR A 167 -8.73 -21.81 1.77
N ARG A 168 -9.62 -21.30 2.63
CA ARG A 168 -11.04 -21.08 2.28
C ARG A 168 -11.19 -20.05 1.16
N ALA A 169 -10.43 -18.96 1.19
CA ALA A 169 -10.50 -17.94 0.15
C ALA A 169 -10.03 -18.45 -1.23
N LEU A 170 -9.02 -19.33 -1.25
CA LEU A 170 -8.46 -19.89 -2.47
C LEU A 170 -9.24 -21.08 -3.02
N CYS A 171 -9.58 -22.04 -2.15
CA CYS A 171 -10.18 -23.31 -2.55
C CYS A 171 -11.71 -23.28 -2.45
N GLY A 172 -12.28 -22.28 -1.78
CA GLY A 172 -13.69 -22.24 -1.41
C GLY A 172 -14.06 -23.24 -0.32
N ASP A 173 -15.36 -23.37 -0.07
CA ASP A 173 -15.95 -24.38 0.81
C ASP A 173 -16.83 -25.31 -0.04
N GLY A 174 -16.19 -26.20 -0.80
CA GLY A 174 -16.87 -27.10 -1.74
C GLY A 174 -17.84 -28.08 -1.08
N LEU A 175 -17.78 -28.24 0.24
CA LEU A 175 -18.63 -29.14 1.02
C LEU A 175 -19.72 -28.39 1.82
N GLY A 176 -19.75 -27.05 1.78
CA GLY A 176 -20.68 -26.23 2.57
C GLY A 176 -20.54 -26.44 4.08
N SER A 177 -19.38 -26.91 4.52
CA SER A 177 -19.11 -27.36 5.90
C SER A 177 -18.67 -26.22 6.82
N GLY A 178 -18.43 -25.04 6.25
CA GLY A 178 -17.77 -23.92 6.91
C GLY A 178 -16.25 -24.05 6.94
N SER A 179 -15.64 -25.20 6.61
CA SER A 179 -14.19 -25.43 6.71
C SER A 179 -13.54 -25.78 5.37
N PRO A 180 -12.35 -25.24 5.07
CA PRO A 180 -11.61 -25.59 3.86
C PRO A 180 -11.06 -27.02 3.91
N PRO A 181 -10.75 -27.64 2.76
CA PRO A 181 -10.13 -28.97 2.73
C PRO A 181 -8.72 -28.93 3.34
N VAL A 182 -8.55 -29.58 4.49
CA VAL A 182 -7.30 -29.57 5.28
C VAL A 182 -6.09 -30.11 4.50
N SER A 183 -6.32 -31.03 3.55
CA SER A 183 -5.29 -31.55 2.65
C SER A 183 -4.58 -30.46 1.82
N TRP A 184 -5.19 -29.28 1.68
CA TRP A 184 -4.65 -28.16 0.93
C TRP A 184 -3.79 -27.20 1.74
N PHE A 185 -3.83 -27.25 3.08
CA PHE A 185 -3.01 -26.37 3.92
C PHE A 185 -1.53 -26.40 3.55
N PRO A 186 -0.90 -27.55 3.30
CA PRO A 186 0.51 -27.58 3.00
C PRO A 186 0.84 -26.94 1.64
N THR A 187 -0.03 -27.09 0.65
CA THR A 187 0.09 -26.48 -0.68
C THR A 187 -0.04 -24.96 -0.61
N VAL A 188 -1.07 -24.46 0.09
CA VAL A 188 -1.27 -23.02 0.28
C VAL A 188 -0.10 -22.41 1.07
N ARG A 189 0.37 -23.07 2.13
CA ARG A 189 1.56 -22.65 2.89
C ARG A 189 2.78 -22.48 1.99
N ALA A 190 3.02 -23.44 1.08
CA ALA A 190 4.16 -23.41 0.17
C ALA A 190 4.09 -22.22 -0.80
N LEU A 191 2.90 -21.92 -1.33
CA LEU A 191 2.67 -20.75 -2.17
C LEU A 191 2.97 -19.45 -1.43
N VAL A 192 2.37 -19.26 -0.25
CA VAL A 192 2.51 -18.00 0.50
C VAL A 192 3.90 -17.80 1.09
N ALA A 193 4.64 -18.88 1.41
CA ALA A 193 6.00 -18.78 1.96
C ALA A 193 6.98 -18.03 1.06
N ARG A 194 6.89 -18.22 -0.26
CA ARG A 194 7.75 -17.52 -1.21
C ARG A 194 7.30 -16.11 -1.54
N ILE A 195 6.02 -15.79 -1.32
CA ILE A 195 5.52 -14.42 -1.38
C ILE A 195 5.98 -13.66 -0.13
N PHE A 196 5.91 -14.31 1.03
CA PHE A 196 6.29 -13.78 2.33
C PHE A 196 7.78 -13.48 2.43
N GLU A 197 8.63 -14.43 2.05
CA GLU A 197 10.06 -14.40 2.37
C GLU A 197 10.82 -13.18 1.80
N PRO A 198 10.67 -12.78 0.52
CA PRO A 198 11.35 -11.60 -0.01
C PRO A 198 10.98 -10.33 0.75
N THR A 199 9.69 -10.13 1.01
CA THR A 199 9.17 -8.99 1.77
C THR A 199 9.71 -9.00 3.19
N ALA A 200 9.65 -10.15 3.87
CA ALA A 200 10.14 -10.28 5.24
C ALA A 200 11.67 -10.10 5.36
N ARG A 201 12.45 -10.63 4.41
CA ARG A 201 13.91 -10.43 4.35
C ARG A 201 14.26 -8.96 4.09
N SER A 202 13.55 -8.32 3.16
CA SER A 202 13.72 -6.89 2.86
C SER A 202 13.43 -6.04 4.10
N LEU A 203 12.30 -6.29 4.77
CA LEU A 203 11.96 -5.63 6.03
C LEU A 203 13.02 -5.86 7.11
N SER A 204 13.52 -7.08 7.24
CA SER A 204 14.54 -7.41 8.25
C SER A 204 15.82 -6.60 8.03
N LYS A 205 16.28 -6.47 6.79
CA LYS A 205 17.43 -5.62 6.45
C LYS A 205 17.16 -4.15 6.76
N ARG A 206 15.96 -3.65 6.44
CA ARG A 206 15.58 -2.25 6.69
C ARG A 206 15.51 -1.93 8.18
N VAL A 207 14.95 -2.84 8.97
CA VAL A 207 14.90 -2.78 10.44
C VAL A 207 16.31 -2.79 11.03
N GLN A 208 17.18 -3.69 10.58
CA GLN A 208 18.60 -3.70 10.99
C GLN A 208 19.32 -2.40 10.63
N GLY A 209 18.98 -1.81 9.47
CA GLY A 209 19.49 -0.51 9.02
C GLY A 209 19.12 0.67 9.93
N LEU A 210 18.15 0.51 10.84
CA LEU A 210 17.82 1.53 11.84
C LEU A 210 18.84 1.62 12.97
N LYS A 211 19.67 0.58 13.18
CA LYS A 211 20.59 0.51 14.33
C LYS A 211 21.47 1.74 14.46
N THR A 212 22.16 2.12 13.38
CA THR A 212 23.08 3.27 13.37
C THR A 212 22.35 4.60 13.57
N LEU A 213 21.11 4.71 13.09
CA LEU A 213 20.27 5.90 13.26
C LEU A 213 19.77 6.03 14.70
N GLU A 214 19.33 4.93 15.30
CA GLU A 214 18.89 4.88 16.70
C GLU A 214 20.05 5.15 17.66
N GLU A 215 21.23 4.54 17.45
CA GLU A 215 22.44 4.81 18.23
C GLU A 215 22.89 6.28 18.08
N GLY A 216 22.85 6.83 16.86
CA GLY A 216 23.20 8.23 16.61
C GLY A 216 22.23 9.22 17.26
N LEU A 217 20.94 8.91 17.27
CA LEU A 217 19.93 9.71 17.98
C LEU A 217 20.11 9.61 19.50
N GLU A 218 20.45 8.42 20.03
CA GLU A 218 20.72 8.22 21.45
C GLU A 218 21.89 9.08 21.93
N VAL A 219 22.99 9.10 21.17
CA VAL A 219 24.15 9.96 21.45
C VAL A 219 23.77 11.44 21.40
N ALA A 220 23.01 11.85 20.39
CA ALA A 220 22.56 13.25 20.26
C ALA A 220 21.65 13.67 21.42
N LEU A 221 20.70 12.82 21.82
CA LEU A 221 19.79 13.05 22.94
C LEU A 221 20.55 13.15 24.27
N LYS A 222 21.53 12.27 24.49
CA LYS A 222 22.36 12.31 25.69
C LYS A 222 23.15 13.62 25.76
N ALA A 223 23.79 14.03 24.66
CA ALA A 223 24.53 15.29 24.59
C ALA A 223 23.61 16.50 24.84
N ALA A 224 22.42 16.53 24.25
CA ALA A 224 21.46 17.62 24.45
C ALA A 224 20.86 17.66 25.86
N THR A 225 20.74 16.51 26.52
CA THR A 225 20.28 16.42 27.91
C THR A 225 21.38 16.89 28.88
N GLU A 226 22.62 16.48 28.68
CA GLU A 226 23.74 16.89 29.54
C GLU A 226 24.13 18.37 29.34
N ASP A 227 24.10 18.84 28.09
CA ASP A 227 24.45 20.22 27.73
C ASP A 227 23.56 20.75 26.58
N PRO A 228 22.40 21.34 26.92
CA PRO A 228 21.50 21.88 25.91
C PRO A 228 22.13 23.14 25.29
N THR A 229 22.41 23.06 24.00
CA THR A 229 22.95 24.13 23.15
C THR A 229 22.17 24.14 21.83
N LYS A 230 22.26 25.23 21.06
CA LYS A 230 21.65 25.31 19.72
C LYS A 230 22.09 24.14 18.85
N GLU A 231 23.39 23.83 18.84
CA GLU A 231 23.98 22.76 18.04
C GLU A 231 23.52 21.37 18.52
N SER A 232 23.42 21.12 19.84
CA SER A 232 22.98 19.82 20.34
C SER A 232 21.50 19.57 20.04
N LEU A 233 20.64 20.58 20.16
CA LEU A 233 19.22 20.49 19.79
C LEU A 233 19.01 20.32 18.29
N ARG A 234 19.79 21.02 17.46
CA ARG A 234 19.78 20.83 16.00
C ARG A 234 20.18 19.41 15.62
N LYS A 235 21.22 18.85 16.27
CA LYS A 235 21.64 17.46 16.04
C LYS A 235 20.53 16.45 16.39
N VAL A 236 19.84 16.64 17.52
CA VAL A 236 18.68 15.80 17.89
C VAL A 236 17.61 15.85 16.80
N THR A 237 17.22 17.05 16.37
CA THR A 237 16.17 17.26 15.35
C THR A 237 16.52 16.58 14.03
N VAL A 238 17.76 16.77 13.55
CA VAL A 238 18.24 16.17 12.28
C VAL A 238 18.33 14.64 12.38
N SER A 239 18.86 14.10 13.48
CA SER A 239 18.95 12.65 13.69
C SER A 239 17.57 12.01 13.79
N TYR A 240 16.64 12.67 14.50
CA TYR A 240 15.27 12.20 14.62
C TYR A 240 14.54 12.23 13.26
N ALA A 241 14.70 13.28 12.45
CA ALA A 241 14.13 13.34 11.11
C ALA A 241 14.57 12.19 10.20
N LYS A 242 15.86 11.85 10.23
CA LYS A 242 16.41 10.72 9.47
C LYS A 242 15.82 9.39 9.94
N LEU A 243 15.73 9.18 11.25
CA LEU A 243 15.13 7.99 11.84
C LEU A 243 13.65 7.89 11.46
N LEU A 244 12.90 8.96 11.66
CA LEU A 244 11.46 9.04 11.40
C LEU A 244 11.12 8.74 9.95
N THR A 245 11.90 9.29 9.00
CA THR A 245 11.73 9.00 7.57
C THR A 245 11.85 7.50 7.27
N LYS A 246 12.82 6.82 7.89
CA LYS A 246 13.00 5.37 7.71
C LYS A 246 11.92 4.55 8.43
N GLN A 247 11.49 4.98 9.61
CA GLN A 247 10.39 4.36 10.35
C GLN A 247 9.06 4.47 9.60
N ARG A 248 8.73 5.63 9.02
CA ARG A 248 7.55 5.82 8.17
C ARG A 248 7.58 4.91 6.95
N GLY A 249 8.74 4.72 6.34
CA GLY A 249 8.90 3.75 5.26
C GLY A 249 8.55 2.31 5.69
N LEU A 250 8.74 1.95 6.96
CA LEU A 250 8.37 0.63 7.51
C LEU A 250 6.86 0.53 7.85
N GLY A 251 6.07 1.57 7.55
CA GLY A 251 4.65 1.63 7.87
C GLY A 251 4.37 2.11 9.30
N ILE A 252 5.33 2.71 10.00
CA ILE A 252 5.11 3.34 11.31
C ILE A 252 4.57 4.75 11.07
N THR A 253 3.25 4.91 11.15
CA THR A 253 2.56 6.19 10.90
C THR A 253 1.45 6.43 11.93
N GLY A 254 0.98 7.68 12.03
CA GLY A 254 -0.16 8.05 12.87
C GLY A 254 0.07 7.75 14.35
N GLN A 255 -0.86 7.02 14.98
CA GLN A 255 -0.80 6.75 16.42
C GLN A 255 0.47 5.96 16.81
N ALA A 256 0.95 5.04 15.96
CA ALA A 256 2.16 4.24 16.24
C ALA A 256 3.44 5.09 16.26
N GLU A 257 3.44 6.20 15.51
CA GLU A 257 4.50 7.22 15.54
C GLU A 257 4.39 8.09 16.79
N GLU A 258 3.17 8.52 17.15
CA GLU A 258 2.87 9.34 18.33
C GLU A 258 3.31 8.70 19.64
N ILE A 259 2.99 7.41 19.83
CA ILE A 259 3.35 6.66 21.04
C ILE A 259 4.76 6.05 20.96
N GLY A 260 5.51 6.32 19.89
CA GLY A 260 6.83 5.74 19.68
C GLY A 260 7.86 6.21 20.72
N PRO A 261 8.76 5.33 21.20
CA PRO A 261 9.66 5.65 22.32
C PRO A 261 10.62 6.80 22.01
N TRP A 262 11.04 6.96 20.75
CA TRP A 262 11.90 8.08 20.34
C TRP A 262 11.16 9.41 20.34
N ARG A 263 9.91 9.43 19.88
CA ARG A 263 9.08 10.63 19.93
C ARG A 263 8.88 11.08 21.36
N THR A 264 8.47 10.17 22.25
CA THR A 264 8.33 10.42 23.68
C THR A 264 9.61 10.99 24.30
N LYS A 265 10.80 10.47 23.93
CA LYS A 265 12.08 10.99 24.44
C LYS A 265 12.38 12.41 23.96
N VAL A 266 12.14 12.71 22.68
CA VAL A 266 12.36 14.05 22.12
C VAL A 266 11.35 15.05 22.69
N ASP A 267 10.08 14.67 22.79
CA ASP A 267 9.03 15.49 23.41
C ASP A 267 9.34 15.78 24.89
N ASN A 268 9.82 14.78 25.64
CA ASN A 268 10.23 14.97 27.04
C ASN A 268 11.44 15.92 27.16
N LEU A 269 12.42 15.84 26.25
CA LEU A 269 13.54 16.78 26.21
C LEU A 269 13.03 18.21 25.97
N MET A 270 12.22 18.42 24.94
CA MET A 270 11.66 19.74 24.61
C MET A 270 10.82 20.31 25.76
N LYS A 271 9.99 19.45 26.38
CA LYS A 271 9.19 19.80 27.55
C LYS A 271 10.06 20.21 28.74
N SER A 272 11.15 19.49 29.00
CA SER A 272 12.09 19.83 30.07
C SER A 272 12.75 21.20 29.85
N LEU A 273 12.92 21.61 28.60
CA LEU A 273 13.47 22.93 28.22
C LEU A 273 12.39 24.03 28.17
N GLY A 274 11.11 23.67 28.27
CA GLY A 274 10.00 24.62 28.35
C GLY A 274 9.21 24.80 27.06
N ARG A 275 9.22 23.81 26.16
CA ARG A 275 8.37 23.76 24.95
C ARG A 275 7.55 22.50 24.92
N GLU A 276 6.24 22.64 24.77
CA GLU A 276 5.33 21.51 24.59
C GLU A 276 4.14 21.90 23.71
N THR A 277 3.45 20.90 23.15
CA THR A 277 2.17 21.10 22.48
C THR A 277 1.03 20.83 23.45
N GLN A 278 0.08 21.76 23.60
CA GLN A 278 -1.19 21.53 24.30
C GLN A 278 -2.34 21.94 23.39
N GLY A 279 -3.29 21.03 23.16
CA GLY A 279 -4.46 21.32 22.29
C GLY A 279 -4.07 21.74 20.87
N GLY A 280 -2.95 21.24 20.34
CA GLY A 280 -2.44 21.60 19.01
C GLY A 280 -1.69 22.94 18.93
N GLN A 281 -1.56 23.68 20.05
CA GLN A 281 -0.80 24.92 20.10
C GLN A 281 0.53 24.74 20.84
N THR A 282 1.56 25.47 20.38
CA THR A 282 2.84 25.54 21.09
C THR A 282 2.68 26.36 22.35
N VAL A 283 2.99 25.75 23.50
CA VAL A 283 2.99 26.42 24.80
C VAL A 283 4.44 26.64 25.25
N ARG A 284 4.75 27.89 25.59
CA ARG A 284 6.01 28.26 26.23
C ARG A 284 5.85 28.21 27.74
N ARG A 285 6.72 27.47 28.42
CA ARG A 285 6.77 27.37 29.88
C ARG A 285 8.19 27.60 30.38
N LYS A 286 8.33 27.88 31.68
CA LYS A 286 9.62 27.90 32.34
C LYS A 286 10.22 26.49 32.29
N GLY A 287 11.40 26.34 31.68
CA GLY A 287 12.09 25.05 31.61
C GLY A 287 12.42 24.51 33.00
N ALA A 288 12.15 23.23 33.21
CA ALA A 288 12.49 22.50 34.44
C ALA A 288 13.97 22.05 34.44
N HIS A 289 14.62 22.02 33.27
CA HIS A 289 16.01 21.59 33.15
C HIS A 289 16.97 22.58 33.84
N PRO A 290 17.96 22.12 34.65
CA PRO A 290 18.89 23.00 35.38
C PRO A 290 19.68 23.95 34.46
N LYS A 291 19.92 23.51 33.22
CA LYS A 291 20.62 24.27 32.18
C LYS A 291 19.70 24.89 31.13
N ALA A 292 18.37 24.89 31.29
CA ALA A 292 17.45 25.48 30.32
C ALA A 292 17.78 26.95 30.00
N ARG A 293 18.23 27.70 31.02
CA ARG A 293 18.66 29.10 30.90
C ARG A 293 19.88 29.32 29.97
N LEU A 294 20.61 28.27 29.62
CA LEU A 294 21.80 28.36 28.75
C LEU A 294 21.42 28.42 27.26
N VAL A 295 20.19 28.05 26.91
CA VAL A 295 19.68 28.16 25.55
C VAL A 295 18.84 29.42 25.44
N SER A 296 19.11 30.25 24.44
CA SER A 296 18.28 31.43 24.17
C SER A 296 16.86 31.00 23.77
N GLU A 297 15.85 31.81 24.11
CA GLU A 297 14.46 31.49 23.73
C GLU A 297 14.28 31.37 22.21
N ALA A 298 15.02 32.19 21.44
CA ALA A 298 15.01 32.16 19.98
C ALA A 298 15.58 30.85 19.41
N ASP A 299 16.68 30.34 19.97
CA ASP A 299 17.27 29.07 19.51
C ASP A 299 16.39 27.88 19.90
N LEU A 300 15.76 27.94 21.08
CA LEU A 300 14.83 26.91 21.53
C LEU A 300 13.55 26.90 20.66
N ASP A 301 13.03 28.06 20.30
CA ASP A 301 11.90 28.19 19.36
C ASP A 301 12.25 27.67 17.97
N ALA A 302 13.43 28.00 17.45
CA ALA A 302 13.89 27.52 16.15
C ALA A 302 14.04 25.99 16.13
N ALA A 303 14.60 25.40 17.20
CA ALA A 303 14.71 23.95 17.34
C ALA A 303 13.33 23.29 17.44
N TRP A 304 12.40 23.90 18.18
CA TRP A 304 11.03 23.41 18.31
C TRP A 304 10.27 23.45 16.99
N VAL A 305 10.34 24.57 16.25
CA VAL A 305 9.73 24.70 14.92
C VAL A 305 10.30 23.66 13.97
N GLY A 306 11.62 23.51 13.89
CA GLY A 306 12.25 22.50 13.04
C GLY A 306 11.84 21.06 13.41
N TYR A 307 11.67 20.78 14.69
CA TYR A 307 11.14 19.49 15.14
C TYR A 307 9.68 19.28 14.73
N GLN A 308 8.82 20.30 14.87
CA GLN A 308 7.43 20.22 14.43
C GLN A 308 7.36 20.01 12.91
N GLU A 309 8.12 20.77 12.12
CA GLU A 309 8.16 20.61 10.65
C GLU A 309 8.47 19.18 10.22
N VAL A 310 9.40 18.51 10.90
CA VAL A 310 9.74 17.09 10.66
C VAL A 310 8.54 16.17 10.87
N LEU A 311 7.72 16.43 11.88
CA LEU A 311 6.49 15.68 12.14
C LEU A 311 5.45 15.89 11.03
N TRP A 312 5.36 17.08 10.46
CA TRP A 312 4.36 17.43 9.44
C TRP A 312 4.70 16.93 8.03
N VAL A 313 5.92 16.43 7.77
CA VAL A 313 6.27 15.87 6.45
C VAL A 313 5.42 14.61 6.16
N PRO A 314 4.58 14.57 5.10
CA PRO A 314 3.75 13.41 4.79
C PRO A 314 4.59 12.15 4.56
N SER A 315 4.08 10.99 4.97
CA SER A 315 4.72 9.71 4.66
C SER A 315 4.60 9.39 3.17
N ILE A 316 5.67 8.90 2.55
CA ILE A 316 5.57 8.16 1.29
C ILE A 316 4.78 6.88 1.59
N SER A 317 3.76 6.58 0.77
CA SER A 317 2.91 5.40 0.98
C SER A 317 3.77 4.12 1.02
N PRO A 318 3.48 3.16 1.92
CA PRO A 318 4.10 1.83 1.87
C PRO A 318 3.96 1.15 0.50
N ARG A 319 2.88 1.48 -0.24
CA ARG A 319 2.61 0.99 -1.59
C ARG A 319 3.61 1.53 -2.62
N ASP A 320 4.02 2.79 -2.49
CA ASP A 320 5.04 3.42 -3.35
C ASP A 320 6.44 2.90 -2.99
N ALA A 321 6.65 2.55 -1.71
CA ALA A 321 7.88 1.88 -1.25
C ALA A 321 7.97 0.42 -1.73
N GLU A 322 6.84 -0.27 -1.94
CA GLU A 322 6.77 -1.61 -2.55
C GLU A 322 7.08 -1.55 -4.06
N GLN A 323 6.51 -0.60 -4.81
CA GLN A 323 6.77 -0.46 -6.25
C GLN A 323 8.22 -0.10 -6.59
N HIS A 324 8.93 0.60 -5.72
CA HIS A 324 10.36 0.87 -5.88
C HIS A 324 11.28 -0.33 -5.55
N ASN A 325 10.75 -1.43 -5.00
CA ASN A 325 11.56 -2.52 -4.44
C ASN A 325 11.07 -3.92 -4.83
N ASP A 326 10.25 -4.08 -5.87
CA ASP A 326 10.25 -5.37 -6.56
C ASP A 326 11.69 -5.65 -6.98
N PRO A 327 12.25 -6.84 -6.67
CA PRO A 327 13.61 -7.15 -7.06
C PRO A 327 13.66 -7.22 -8.58
N VAL A 328 14.04 -6.12 -9.20
CA VAL A 328 14.66 -6.15 -10.51
C VAL A 328 16.01 -6.79 -10.26
N ASP A 329 16.09 -8.11 -10.42
CA ASP A 329 17.37 -8.80 -10.59
C ASP A 329 17.97 -8.25 -11.89
N GLY A 330 18.72 -7.16 -11.77
CA GLY A 330 19.36 -6.47 -12.88
C GLY A 330 20.22 -5.34 -12.33
N ASP A 331 21.53 -5.55 -12.35
CA ASP A 331 22.52 -4.48 -12.35
C ASP A 331 22.18 -3.49 -13.47
N GLU A 332 21.47 -2.42 -13.15
CA GLU A 332 21.42 -1.20 -13.96
C GLU A 332 21.10 -0.02 -13.02
N LEU A 333 22.13 0.42 -12.30
CA LEU A 333 22.23 1.79 -11.83
C LEU A 333 22.33 2.69 -13.06
N MET A 334 21.19 3.00 -13.67
CA MET A 334 21.09 4.13 -14.58
C MET A 334 21.16 5.39 -13.72
N ASP A 335 22.36 5.98 -13.65
CA ASP A 335 22.58 7.39 -13.35
C ASP A 335 21.85 8.23 -14.42
N ALA A 336 20.55 8.39 -14.26
CA ALA A 336 19.79 9.38 -15.02
C ALA A 336 19.89 10.71 -14.26
N PRO A 337 20.47 11.77 -14.86
CA PRO A 337 20.47 13.09 -14.24
C PRO A 337 19.03 13.56 -14.02
N ALA A 338 18.80 14.27 -12.91
CA ALA A 338 17.52 14.84 -12.48
C ALA A 338 16.99 15.92 -13.45
N ILE A 339 16.65 15.53 -14.69
CA ILE A 339 16.20 16.43 -15.75
C ILE A 339 14.68 16.68 -15.69
N ALA A 340 13.91 15.92 -14.91
CA ALA A 340 12.44 15.99 -14.95
C ALA A 340 11.80 17.12 -14.11
N LEU A 341 12.46 17.71 -13.10
CA LEU A 341 11.79 18.64 -12.17
C LEU A 341 11.52 20.04 -12.74
N ASN A 342 12.25 20.48 -13.78
CA ASN A 342 12.09 21.85 -14.30
C ASN A 342 11.11 21.97 -15.48
N ASN A 343 10.73 20.88 -16.14
CA ASN A 343 9.91 20.92 -17.36
C ASN A 343 8.55 20.18 -17.25
N ALA A 344 8.27 19.51 -16.12
CA ALA A 344 7.11 18.61 -16.03
C ALA A 344 5.89 19.18 -15.27
N PHE A 345 5.99 20.31 -14.59
CA PHE A 345 4.83 20.93 -13.93
C PHE A 345 4.18 21.95 -14.87
N PRO A 346 2.92 21.73 -15.29
CA PRO A 346 2.16 22.75 -16.00
C PRO A 346 2.11 24.00 -15.12
N ARG A 347 2.62 25.13 -15.63
CA ARG A 347 2.51 26.43 -14.93
C ARG A 347 1.06 26.91 -14.84
N ASP A 348 0.16 26.29 -15.59
CA ASP A 348 -1.25 26.61 -15.62
C ASP A 348 -2.08 25.49 -14.96
N MET A 349 -2.80 25.85 -13.90
CA MET A 349 -3.76 25.01 -13.15
C MET A 349 -5.12 24.90 -13.87
N GLY A 350 -5.10 24.79 -15.20
CA GLY A 350 -6.30 24.72 -16.03
C GLY A 350 -7.00 26.07 -16.24
N VAL A 351 -6.38 27.20 -15.89
CA VAL A 351 -6.93 28.55 -16.10
C VAL A 351 -7.22 28.77 -17.58
N GLU A 352 -6.30 28.43 -18.50
CA GLU A 352 -6.56 28.54 -19.94
C GLU A 352 -7.64 27.57 -20.43
N LYS A 353 -7.70 26.37 -19.84
CA LYS A 353 -8.68 25.33 -20.18
C LYS A 353 -10.09 25.75 -19.79
N TRP A 354 -10.25 26.34 -18.62
CA TRP A 354 -11.54 26.63 -18.00
C TRP A 354 -11.94 28.13 -18.06
N LYS A 355 -11.12 29.01 -18.67
CA LYS A 355 -11.35 30.47 -18.77
C LYS A 355 -12.71 30.90 -19.32
N LYS A 356 -13.36 30.04 -20.10
CA LYS A 356 -14.65 30.33 -20.76
C LYS A 356 -15.86 30.04 -19.88
N LEU A 357 -15.69 29.39 -18.74
CA LEU A 357 -16.77 29.02 -17.83
C LEU A 357 -16.82 30.00 -16.66
N SER A 358 -18.01 30.52 -16.32
CA SER A 358 -18.21 31.19 -15.04
C SER A 358 -18.38 30.18 -13.90
N ALA A 359 -18.30 30.63 -12.63
CA ALA A 359 -18.58 29.75 -11.48
C ALA A 359 -20.01 29.19 -11.53
N GLU A 360 -20.97 29.99 -11.98
CA GLU A 360 -22.38 29.58 -12.16
C GLU A 360 -22.52 28.54 -13.29
N ASP A 361 -21.79 28.69 -14.39
CA ASP A 361 -21.79 27.70 -15.47
C ASP A 361 -21.21 26.36 -15.01
N ILE A 362 -20.17 26.40 -14.16
CA ILE A 362 -19.56 25.21 -13.56
C ILE A 362 -20.56 24.51 -12.64
N GLU A 363 -21.17 25.23 -11.70
CA GLU A 363 -22.15 24.68 -10.77
C GLU A 363 -23.36 24.07 -11.50
N LYS A 364 -23.85 24.76 -12.54
CA LYS A 364 -24.93 24.28 -13.38
C LYS A 364 -24.54 23.04 -14.17
N ALA A 365 -23.35 23.01 -14.76
CA ALA A 365 -22.88 21.86 -15.54
C ALA A 365 -22.61 20.63 -14.66
N LEU A 366 -22.22 20.83 -13.40
CA LEU A 366 -22.03 19.78 -12.41
C LEU A 366 -23.33 19.33 -11.73
N GLY A 367 -24.44 20.04 -11.95
CA GLY A 367 -25.71 19.76 -11.27
C GLY A 367 -25.63 19.95 -9.76
N VAL A 368 -24.90 20.96 -9.28
CA VAL A 368 -24.77 21.25 -7.85
C VAL A 368 -26.12 21.78 -7.34
N PRO A 369 -26.72 21.17 -6.29
CA PRO A 369 -27.98 21.66 -5.74
C PRO A 369 -27.77 22.97 -4.97
N ASP A 370 -28.85 23.73 -4.72
CA ASP A 370 -28.79 24.99 -3.97
C ASP A 370 -28.24 24.83 -2.54
N SER A 371 -28.33 23.62 -1.99
CA SER A 371 -27.72 23.21 -0.72
C SER A 371 -26.20 22.96 -0.81
N GLY A 372 -25.59 23.13 -1.99
CA GLY A 372 -24.18 22.87 -2.27
C GLY A 372 -23.82 21.39 -2.42
N LEU A 373 -22.52 21.15 -2.58
CA LEU A 373 -21.97 19.79 -2.72
C LEU A 373 -22.14 18.97 -1.42
N PRO A 374 -22.12 17.62 -1.51
CA PRO A 374 -22.20 16.74 -0.34
C PRO A 374 -21.20 17.12 0.77
N GLY A 375 -21.66 17.11 2.01
CA GLY A 375 -20.83 17.46 3.18
C GLY A 375 -20.57 18.97 3.35
N SER A 376 -21.23 19.84 2.58
CA SER A 376 -21.16 21.29 2.79
C SER A 376 -21.81 21.68 4.12
N ALA A 377 -21.10 22.47 4.93
CA ALA A 377 -21.69 23.10 6.10
C ALA A 377 -22.73 24.14 5.64
N LEU A 378 -23.95 24.05 6.13
CA LEU A 378 -25.03 24.97 5.76
C LEU A 378 -25.16 26.10 6.78
N GLY A 379 -25.36 27.31 6.28
CA GLY A 379 -25.71 28.47 7.09
C GLY A 379 -27.17 28.42 7.58
N PRO A 380 -27.58 29.37 8.45
CA PRO A 380 -28.95 29.46 8.94
C PRO A 380 -30.02 29.64 7.85
N ASP A 381 -29.60 30.11 6.66
CA ASP A 381 -30.41 30.29 5.46
C ASP A 381 -30.48 29.04 4.57
N GLY A 382 -29.89 27.92 5.01
CA GLY A 382 -29.87 26.66 4.28
C GLY A 382 -28.89 26.63 3.09
N LYS A 383 -28.08 27.69 2.91
CA LYS A 383 -27.10 27.79 1.82
C LYS A 383 -25.70 27.39 2.31
N PRO A 384 -24.79 26.99 1.41
CA PRO A 384 -23.42 26.64 1.77
C PRO A 384 -22.70 27.81 2.47
N ALA A 385 -22.13 27.53 3.65
CA ALA A 385 -21.32 28.47 4.41
C ALA A 385 -19.99 28.79 3.70
N LEU A 386 -19.51 27.88 2.85
CA LEU A 386 -18.35 28.09 1.98
C LEU A 386 -18.83 28.20 0.53
N LYS A 387 -18.54 29.34 -0.10
CA LYS A 387 -18.69 29.52 -1.55
C LYS A 387 -17.32 29.54 -2.20
N PHE A 388 -17.14 28.74 -3.24
CA PHE A 388 -15.88 28.70 -3.97
C PHE A 388 -15.78 29.88 -4.93
N SER A 389 -14.64 30.57 -4.93
CA SER A 389 -14.35 31.54 -5.97
C SER A 389 -14.15 30.85 -7.32
N TRP A 390 -14.23 31.61 -8.41
CA TRP A 390 -13.94 31.08 -9.75
C TRP A 390 -12.56 30.40 -9.83
N SER A 391 -11.52 31.02 -9.27
CA SER A 391 -10.18 30.43 -9.23
C SER A 391 -10.11 29.12 -8.42
N GLN A 392 -10.92 29.00 -7.37
CA GLN A 392 -11.02 27.77 -6.61
C GLN A 392 -11.75 26.68 -7.40
N TRP A 393 -12.83 27.03 -8.09
CA TRP A 393 -13.54 26.13 -9.00
C TRP A 393 -12.65 25.59 -10.13
N VAL A 394 -11.83 26.46 -10.74
CA VAL A 394 -10.86 26.06 -11.77
C VAL A 394 -9.87 25.02 -11.23
N ALA A 395 -9.29 25.26 -10.05
CA ALA A 395 -8.38 24.30 -9.42
C ALA A 395 -9.07 22.97 -9.07
N ILE A 396 -10.30 23.04 -8.55
CA ILE A 396 -11.12 21.86 -8.22
C ILE A 396 -11.40 21.01 -9.47
N LEU A 397 -11.80 21.65 -10.58
CA LEU A 397 -12.06 20.97 -11.85
C LEU A 397 -10.80 20.35 -12.45
N GLU A 398 -9.68 21.05 -12.38
CA GLU A 398 -8.41 20.54 -12.90
C GLU A 398 -7.91 19.34 -12.09
N MET A 399 -8.05 19.37 -10.76
CA MET A 399 -7.74 18.22 -9.90
C MET A 399 -8.67 17.04 -10.19
N ALA A 400 -9.96 17.29 -10.41
CA ALA A 400 -10.93 16.26 -10.79
C ALA A 400 -10.59 15.65 -12.16
N ASP A 401 -10.40 16.46 -13.19
CA ASP A 401 -10.07 16.01 -14.55
C ASP A 401 -8.80 15.16 -14.59
N ARG A 402 -7.73 15.56 -13.87
CA ARG A 402 -6.48 14.78 -13.77
C ARG A 402 -6.60 13.50 -12.95
N SER A 403 -7.61 13.42 -12.09
CA SER A 403 -7.93 12.21 -11.34
C SER A 403 -8.59 11.15 -12.22
N PHE A 404 -9.08 11.53 -13.42
CA PHE A 404 -9.73 10.63 -14.37
C PHE A 404 -8.83 10.37 -15.58
N THR A 405 -8.60 9.10 -15.89
CA THR A 405 -8.04 8.69 -17.19
C THR A 405 -9.13 7.95 -17.97
N ARG A 406 -9.11 8.05 -19.30
CA ARG A 406 -10.13 7.41 -20.18
C ARG A 406 -10.22 5.89 -19.99
N ASP A 407 -9.15 5.27 -19.48
CA ASP A 407 -9.00 3.80 -19.41
C ASP A 407 -8.90 3.26 -17.97
N GLY A 408 -9.21 4.07 -16.94
CA GLY A 408 -9.17 3.63 -15.53
C GLY A 408 -7.76 3.40 -14.95
N GLN A 409 -6.72 3.95 -15.59
CA GLN A 409 -5.37 4.00 -15.04
C GLN A 409 -5.25 5.01 -13.88
N VAL A 410 -4.22 4.83 -13.05
CA VAL A 410 -3.90 5.66 -11.87
C VAL A 410 -3.90 7.14 -12.26
N GLY A 411 -4.74 7.93 -11.59
CA GLY A 411 -4.83 9.38 -11.80
C GLY A 411 -3.47 10.07 -11.65
N THR A 412 -3.24 11.14 -12.41
CA THR A 412 -1.95 11.84 -12.38
C THR A 412 -1.87 12.72 -11.13
N PRO A 413 -0.92 12.50 -10.21
CA PRO A 413 -0.81 13.33 -9.01
C PRO A 413 -0.56 14.79 -9.40
N ALA A 414 -1.36 15.71 -8.84
CA ALA A 414 -1.25 17.14 -9.07
C ALA A 414 -0.62 17.83 -7.85
N LEU A 415 0.40 18.67 -8.08
CA LEU A 415 0.95 19.54 -7.05
C LEU A 415 0.18 20.88 -7.05
N LEU A 416 -0.60 21.12 -6.00
CA LEU A 416 -1.29 22.39 -5.81
C LEU A 416 -0.32 23.44 -5.22
N ALA A 417 0.28 24.24 -6.10
CA ALA A 417 1.30 25.23 -5.76
C ALA A 417 0.79 26.69 -5.78
N ASP A 418 -0.51 26.91 -5.55
CA ASP A 418 -1.10 28.25 -5.52
C ASP A 418 -0.44 29.14 -4.45
N GLU A 419 -0.41 30.45 -4.68
CA GLU A 419 0.15 31.41 -3.71
C GLU A 419 -0.62 31.38 -2.37
N VAL A 420 0.03 31.89 -1.32
CA VAL A 420 -0.60 32.04 -0.01
C VAL A 420 -1.75 33.05 -0.13
N GLY A 421 -2.97 32.66 0.27
CA GLY A 421 -4.17 33.49 0.16
C GLY A 421 -5.22 32.99 -0.85
N PHE A 422 -4.87 32.07 -1.75
CA PHE A 422 -5.82 31.49 -2.72
C PHE A 422 -6.78 30.44 -2.13
N GLY A 423 -6.60 30.08 -0.86
CA GLY A 423 -7.50 29.17 -0.15
C GLY A 423 -7.33 27.70 -0.57
N LYS A 424 -6.08 27.21 -0.64
CA LYS A 424 -5.74 25.81 -0.96
C LYS A 424 -6.53 24.77 -0.16
N THR A 425 -6.77 25.03 1.12
CA THR A 425 -7.60 24.17 1.97
C THR A 425 -9.04 24.09 1.45
N GLY A 426 -9.63 25.22 1.03
CA GLY A 426 -10.94 25.25 0.41
C GLY A 426 -10.98 24.49 -0.92
N GLN A 427 -9.94 24.62 -1.75
CA GLN A 427 -9.83 23.87 -3.02
C GLN A 427 -9.78 22.36 -2.79
N VAL A 428 -9.02 21.90 -1.79
CA VAL A 428 -8.97 20.47 -1.43
C VAL A 428 -10.31 19.96 -0.89
N ILE A 429 -10.98 20.75 -0.04
CA ILE A 429 -12.33 20.42 0.46
C ILE A 429 -13.31 20.30 -0.71
N GLY A 430 -13.36 21.31 -1.58
CA GLY A 430 -14.25 21.31 -2.75
C GLY A 430 -13.96 20.16 -3.72
N PHE A 431 -12.69 19.79 -3.90
CA PHE A 431 -12.30 18.63 -4.69
C PHE A 431 -12.84 17.31 -4.11
N LEU A 432 -12.68 17.09 -2.80
CA LEU A 432 -13.22 15.89 -2.14
C LEU A 432 -14.76 15.83 -2.21
N GLN A 433 -15.42 16.97 -2.00
CA GLN A 433 -16.88 17.08 -2.11
C GLN A 433 -17.36 16.82 -3.55
N LEU A 434 -16.61 17.29 -4.56
CA LEU A 434 -16.91 17.04 -5.96
C LEU A 434 -16.74 15.56 -6.33
N LEU A 435 -15.67 14.90 -5.88
CA LEU A 435 -15.48 13.46 -6.11
C LEU A 435 -16.62 12.63 -5.53
N TRP A 436 -17.10 12.99 -4.34
CA TRP A 436 -18.25 12.35 -3.73
C TRP A 436 -19.52 12.56 -4.57
N HIS A 437 -19.79 13.80 -4.99
CA HIS A 437 -20.92 14.14 -5.87
C HIS A 437 -20.90 13.33 -7.17
N LEU A 438 -19.74 13.27 -7.84
CA LEU A 438 -19.55 12.49 -9.07
C LEU A 438 -19.78 10.98 -8.84
N LYS A 439 -19.30 10.42 -7.72
CA LYS A 439 -19.57 9.00 -7.39
C LYS A 439 -21.05 8.72 -7.19
N VAL A 440 -21.76 9.60 -6.47
CA VAL A 440 -23.20 9.44 -6.25
C VAL A 440 -23.95 9.45 -7.59
N MET A 441 -23.59 10.35 -8.51
CA MET A 441 -24.17 10.37 -9.85
C MET A 441 -23.87 9.09 -10.65
N GLN A 442 -22.66 8.54 -10.54
CA GLN A 442 -22.30 7.28 -11.19
C GLN A 442 -23.08 6.09 -10.60
N ASP A 443 -23.14 5.97 -9.27
CA ASP A 443 -23.81 4.85 -8.59
C ASP A 443 -25.33 4.88 -8.75
N SER A 444 -25.90 6.08 -8.91
CA SER A 444 -27.33 6.26 -9.15
C SER A 444 -27.75 5.90 -10.58
N ASN A 445 -26.81 5.54 -11.45
CA ASN A 445 -27.07 5.15 -12.83
C ASN A 445 -26.69 3.66 -13.07
N PRO A 446 -27.67 2.74 -13.03
CA PRO A 446 -27.43 1.32 -13.23
C PRO A 446 -26.88 0.95 -14.62
N ALA A 447 -27.07 1.84 -15.61
CA ALA A 447 -26.65 1.63 -17.00
C ALA A 447 -25.24 2.18 -17.29
N TRP A 448 -24.57 2.79 -16.31
CA TRP A 448 -23.22 3.32 -16.49
C TRP A 448 -22.21 2.23 -16.90
N PRO A 449 -21.28 2.47 -17.85
CA PRO A 449 -21.01 3.71 -18.58
C PRO A 449 -21.85 3.93 -19.85
N ASN A 450 -22.64 2.94 -20.28
CA ASN A 450 -23.46 3.02 -21.49
C ASN A 450 -24.78 3.73 -21.22
N THR A 451 -24.74 5.05 -21.31
CA THR A 451 -25.88 5.94 -21.02
C THR A 451 -26.79 6.23 -22.21
N ASP A 452 -26.55 5.61 -23.37
CA ASP A 452 -27.36 5.83 -24.57
C ASP A 452 -28.81 5.35 -24.34
N GLY A 453 -29.74 6.30 -24.29
CA GLY A 453 -31.18 6.05 -24.18
C GLY A 453 -31.73 5.90 -22.77
N SER A 454 -30.96 6.16 -21.71
CA SER A 454 -31.46 6.04 -20.34
C SER A 454 -32.13 7.34 -19.84
N GLU A 455 -33.39 7.25 -19.42
CA GLU A 455 -34.15 8.34 -18.77
C GLU A 455 -33.73 8.49 -17.29
N VAL A 456 -32.44 8.70 -17.02
CA VAL A 456 -31.90 8.74 -15.64
C VAL A 456 -32.02 10.14 -15.02
N ALA A 457 -32.35 10.19 -13.73
CA ALA A 457 -32.62 11.40 -12.95
C ALA A 457 -31.42 12.37 -12.81
N MET A 458 -30.18 11.91 -12.95
CA MET A 458 -28.98 12.76 -12.98
C MET A 458 -28.07 12.37 -14.13
N LYS A 459 -27.86 13.30 -15.07
CA LYS A 459 -26.93 13.13 -16.20
C LYS A 459 -25.51 13.41 -15.74
N TRP A 460 -24.56 12.61 -16.23
CA TRP A 460 -23.14 12.85 -15.99
C TRP A 460 -22.72 14.24 -16.48
N PRO A 461 -21.91 14.99 -15.72
CA PRO A 461 -21.52 16.34 -16.14
C PRO A 461 -20.77 16.32 -17.47
N PRO A 462 -21.22 17.06 -18.51
CA PRO A 462 -20.57 17.07 -19.82
C PRO A 462 -19.16 17.67 -19.79
N LEU A 463 -18.77 18.33 -18.70
CA LEU A 463 -17.41 18.84 -18.46
C LEU A 463 -16.37 17.72 -18.36
N PHE A 464 -16.80 16.54 -17.90
CA PHE A 464 -15.99 15.35 -17.84
C PHE A 464 -16.49 14.41 -18.93
N GLY A 465 -15.61 13.89 -19.80
CA GLY A 465 -15.97 12.85 -20.77
C GLY A 465 -16.58 11.60 -20.12
N GLN A 466 -16.87 10.56 -20.90
CA GLN A 466 -17.28 9.26 -20.35
C GLN A 466 -16.11 8.63 -19.58
N PHE A 467 -16.13 8.70 -18.24
CA PHE A 467 -15.06 8.21 -17.36
C PHE A 467 -15.62 7.26 -16.29
N ILE A 468 -14.86 6.26 -15.87
CA ILE A 468 -15.26 5.34 -14.78
C ILE A 468 -14.54 5.75 -13.48
N LEU A 469 -15.26 6.17 -12.43
CA LEU A 469 -14.66 6.33 -11.10
C LEU A 469 -14.48 4.98 -10.40
N TYR A 470 -13.24 4.68 -10.03
CA TYR A 470 -12.92 3.75 -8.96
C TYR A 470 -12.49 4.55 -7.72
N LEU A 471 -13.40 4.76 -6.77
CA LEU A 471 -13.01 5.26 -5.45
C LEU A 471 -12.39 4.11 -4.64
N PRO A 472 -11.24 4.32 -3.98
CA PRO A 472 -10.71 3.36 -3.02
C PRO A 472 -11.72 3.05 -1.91
N GLN A 473 -11.90 1.77 -1.56
CA GLN A 473 -12.86 1.30 -0.52
C GLN A 473 -12.71 1.98 0.86
N TRP A 474 -11.57 2.59 1.16
CA TRP A 474 -11.36 3.31 2.42
C TRP A 474 -12.08 4.67 2.49
N LEU A 475 -12.41 5.30 1.35
CA LEU A 475 -13.23 6.53 1.31
C LEU A 475 -14.72 6.24 1.54
N THR A 476 -15.21 5.05 1.17
CA THR A 476 -16.61 4.65 1.33
C THR A 476 -16.98 4.23 2.76
N HIS A 477 -16.02 3.82 3.59
CA HIS A 477 -16.29 3.30 4.94
C HIS A 477 -16.16 4.33 6.08
N SER A 478 -15.59 5.51 5.83
CA SER A 478 -15.23 6.45 6.91
C SER A 478 -16.14 7.70 7.02
N LEU A 479 -17.11 7.88 6.12
CA LEU A 479 -17.91 9.13 6.03
C LEU A 479 -19.43 8.91 5.85
N LEU A 480 -19.98 7.78 6.29
CA LEU A 480 -21.45 7.61 6.36
C LEU A 480 -22.02 8.30 7.60
N PRO A 481 -22.64 9.48 7.44
CA PRO A 481 -23.97 9.70 7.97
C PRO A 481 -24.96 9.74 6.81
N THR A 482 -25.97 8.90 6.92
CA THR A 482 -27.11 8.71 6.02
C THR A 482 -27.58 9.99 5.31
N TYR A 483 -27.49 9.98 3.98
CA TYR A 483 -28.25 10.88 3.11
C TYR A 483 -29.72 10.42 3.12
N PRO A 484 -30.70 11.26 3.48
CA PRO A 484 -32.10 10.91 3.29
C PRO A 484 -32.43 11.08 1.81
N VAL A 485 -32.49 9.98 1.06
CA VAL A 485 -33.19 9.95 -0.22
C VAL A 485 -34.67 10.14 0.09
N ARG A 486 -35.17 11.38 -0.03
CA ARG A 486 -36.61 11.62 -0.07
C ARG A 486 -37.10 11.24 -1.46
N ASN A 487 -37.85 10.14 -1.52
CA ASN A 487 -38.70 9.80 -2.64
C ASN A 487 -39.62 10.99 -2.95
N ALA A 488 -39.59 11.45 -4.21
CA ALA A 488 -40.66 12.20 -4.85
C ALA A 488 -41.07 11.41 -6.10
#